data_AF-A0A7X0Z019-F1
#
_entry.id   AF-A0A7X0Z019-F1
#
_cell.length_a   1.000
_cell.length_b   1.000
_cell.length_c   1.000
_cell.angle_alpha   90.00
_cell.angle_beta   90.00
_cell.angle_gamma   90.00
#
_symmetry.space_group_name_H-M   'P 1'
#
loop_
_entity.id
_entity.type
_entity.pdbx_description
1 polymer ?
#
loop_
_entity_poly.entity_id
_entity_poly.type
_entity_poly.pdbx_seq_one_letter_code
_entity_poly.pdbx_strand_id
1 'polypeptide(L)'
;MAKSKSDETVTYRRVQGGAESKSSQERISINDQGKIYINNKDKNLNISIDNGEHAKHFLENNRQGAYVVEFDVPKWFDDFVKENTVPQAGYKNNPLNQGGTAPKLTDPTTPGKSIEFPQPWAEWIEEYATNTKVIGGK
;
A
#
# COMPACT_ATOMS: atom_id res chain seq x y z
N MET A 1 3.67 16.97 -33.15
CA MET A 1 2.81 16.41 -32.07
C MET A 1 3.65 15.42 -31.30
N ALA A 2 3.99 15.73 -30.05
CA ALA A 2 4.79 14.83 -29.22
C ALA A 2 3.90 13.67 -28.75
N LYS A 3 4.37 12.43 -28.93
CA LYS A 3 3.76 11.24 -28.31
C LYS A 3 3.73 11.46 -26.80
N SER A 4 2.57 11.33 -26.16
CA SER A 4 2.48 11.26 -24.71
C SER A 4 3.40 10.11 -24.25
N LYS A 5 4.31 10.38 -23.31
CA LYS A 5 4.89 9.30 -22.51
C LYS A 5 3.70 8.51 -22.00
N SER A 6 3.64 7.22 -22.28
CA SER A 6 2.80 6.33 -21.49
C SER A 6 3.15 6.61 -20.03
N ASP A 7 2.18 7.06 -19.23
CA ASP A 7 2.42 7.31 -17.81
C ASP A 7 2.87 5.99 -17.19
N GLU A 8 4.16 5.86 -16.94
CA GLU A 8 4.76 4.68 -16.33
C GLU A 8 4.07 4.46 -14.99
N THR A 9 3.68 3.22 -14.70
CA THR A 9 3.01 2.87 -13.45
C THR A 9 3.79 1.81 -12.69
N VAL A 10 3.56 1.76 -11.39
CA VAL A 10 4.10 0.76 -10.47
C VAL A 10 2.94 0.12 -9.71
N THR A 11 2.98 -1.19 -9.56
CA THR A 11 1.91 -1.96 -8.95
C THR A 11 2.10 -2.07 -7.43
N TYR A 12 1.09 -1.66 -6.68
CA TYR A 12 0.99 -1.72 -5.24
C TYR A 12 -0.02 -2.79 -4.81
N ARG A 13 0.18 -3.38 -3.62
CA ARG A 13 -0.63 -4.50 -3.13
C ARG A 13 -1.02 -4.34 -1.66
N ARG A 14 -2.30 -4.54 -1.37
CA ARG A 14 -2.84 -4.54 0.00
C ARG A 14 -3.44 -5.90 0.32
N VAL A 15 -2.89 -6.60 1.31
CA VAL A 15 -3.51 -7.82 1.85
C VAL A 15 -4.63 -7.46 2.82
N GLN A 16 -5.84 -8.00 2.64
CA GLN A 16 -7.03 -7.73 3.46
C GLN A 16 -7.76 -9.03 3.82
N GLY A 17 -8.60 -8.99 4.85
CA GLY A 17 -9.38 -10.13 5.29
C GLY A 17 -8.55 -11.16 6.07
N GLY A 18 -8.97 -12.42 6.00
CA GLY A 18 -8.46 -13.50 6.83
C GLY A 18 -9.30 -13.76 8.08
N ALA A 19 -9.08 -14.90 8.71
CA ALA A 19 -9.88 -15.36 9.85
C ALA A 19 -9.17 -15.20 11.20
N GLU A 20 -9.98 -15.16 12.27
CA GLU A 20 -9.57 -15.24 13.67
C GLU A 20 -8.50 -14.19 14.07
N SER A 21 -7.47 -14.63 14.82
CA SER A 21 -6.40 -13.79 15.37
C SER A 21 -5.40 -13.30 14.33
N LYS A 22 -5.49 -13.78 13.08
CA LYS A 22 -4.59 -13.42 11.99
C LYS A 22 -5.35 -12.77 10.83
N SER A 23 -6.22 -11.81 11.14
CA SER A 23 -6.94 -11.01 10.16
C SER A 23 -6.22 -9.71 9.84
N SER A 24 -6.52 -9.13 8.69
CA SER A 24 -6.14 -7.76 8.32
C SER A 24 -7.40 -6.97 8.02
N GLN A 25 -7.50 -5.75 8.57
CA GLN A 25 -8.66 -4.90 8.34
C GLN A 25 -8.85 -4.62 6.84
N GLU A 26 -10.11 -4.68 6.41
CA GLU A 26 -10.53 -4.29 5.06
C GLU A 26 -10.56 -2.76 4.97
N ARG A 27 -9.45 -2.20 4.52
CA ARG A 27 -9.23 -0.76 4.43
C ARG A 27 -9.50 -0.21 3.04
N ILE A 28 -9.48 -1.06 2.02
CA ILE A 28 -9.73 -0.71 0.63
C ILE A 28 -11.02 -1.39 0.17
N SER A 29 -12.01 -0.58 -0.17
CA SER A 29 -13.21 -1.00 -0.90
C SER A 29 -13.05 -0.65 -2.37
N ILE A 30 -13.69 -1.39 -3.27
CA ILE A 30 -13.66 -1.15 -4.71
C ILE A 30 -15.10 -0.96 -5.17
N ASN A 31 -15.38 0.10 -5.94
CA ASN A 31 -16.71 0.30 -6.53
C ASN A 31 -16.85 -0.45 -7.87
N ASP A 32 -18.05 -0.40 -8.45
CA ASP A 32 -18.36 -1.07 -9.73
C ASP A 32 -17.52 -0.56 -10.93
N GLN A 33 -16.86 0.59 -10.78
CA GLN A 33 -15.98 1.19 -11.78
C GLN A 33 -14.50 0.83 -11.58
N GLY A 34 -14.18 0.00 -10.57
CA GLY A 34 -12.79 -0.35 -10.25
C GLY A 34 -12.03 0.75 -9.52
N LYS A 35 -12.70 1.81 -9.04
CA LYS A 35 -12.07 2.85 -8.21
C LYS A 35 -12.00 2.37 -6.77
N ILE A 36 -10.83 2.56 -6.15
CA ILE A 36 -10.64 2.26 -4.73
C ILE A 36 -11.16 3.38 -3.83
N TYR A 37 -11.57 3.00 -2.62
CA TYR A 37 -11.90 3.89 -1.52
C TYR A 37 -11.20 3.41 -0.26
N ILE A 38 -10.51 4.31 0.42
CA ILE A 38 -9.84 4.03 1.69
C ILE A 38 -10.81 4.30 2.83
N ASN A 39 -11.19 3.25 3.55
CA ASN A 39 -11.97 3.31 4.79
C ASN A 39 -11.07 3.79 5.94
N ASN A 40 -11.65 4.42 6.97
CA ASN A 40 -10.95 4.86 8.19
C ASN A 40 -9.65 5.63 7.91
N LYS A 41 -9.73 6.72 7.15
CA LYS A 41 -8.58 7.51 6.68
C LYS A 41 -7.73 8.12 7.80
N ASP A 42 -8.26 8.19 9.02
CA ASP A 42 -7.54 8.59 10.24
C ASP A 42 -6.53 7.53 10.73
N LYS A 43 -6.51 6.35 10.12
CA LYS A 43 -5.56 5.27 10.42
C LYS A 43 -4.59 5.07 9.26
N ASN A 44 -3.35 4.74 9.59
CA ASN A 44 -2.34 4.46 8.58
C ASN A 44 -2.69 3.22 7.74
N LEU A 45 -2.22 3.19 6.49
CA LEU A 45 -2.49 2.12 5.52
C LEU A 45 -1.20 1.37 5.19
N ASN A 46 -1.16 0.05 5.41
CA ASN A 46 0.01 -0.77 5.08
C ASN A 46 -0.10 -1.35 3.67
N ILE A 47 0.84 -1.03 2.79
CA ILE A 47 0.87 -1.47 1.39
C ILE A 47 2.23 -2.10 1.08
N SER A 48 2.20 -3.21 0.36
CA SER A 48 3.38 -3.81 -0.27
C SER A 48 3.68 -3.09 -1.58
N ILE A 49 4.90 -2.59 -1.70
CA ILE A 49 5.37 -1.81 -2.86
C ILE A 49 6.49 -2.55 -3.63
N ASP A 50 6.58 -3.86 -3.42
CA ASP A 50 7.51 -4.78 -4.06
C ASP A 50 6.85 -5.53 -5.23
N ASN A 51 7.48 -6.60 -5.73
CA ASN A 51 6.95 -7.45 -6.80
C ASN A 51 5.96 -8.51 -6.29
N GLY A 52 5.40 -8.33 -5.10
CA GLY A 52 4.40 -9.18 -4.48
C GLY A 52 4.94 -10.13 -3.42
N GLU A 53 6.25 -10.12 -3.12
CA GLU A 53 6.88 -11.01 -2.14
C GLU A 53 6.26 -10.85 -0.74
N HIS A 54 6.08 -9.61 -0.29
CA HIS A 54 5.48 -9.33 1.01
C HIS A 54 4.01 -9.74 1.06
N ALA A 55 3.24 -9.37 0.03
CA ALA A 55 1.83 -9.73 -0.04
C ALA A 55 1.64 -11.25 -0.05
N LYS A 56 2.45 -11.97 -0.83
CA LYS A 56 2.45 -13.43 -0.93
C LYS A 56 2.81 -14.08 0.41
N HIS A 57 3.83 -13.59 1.11
CA HIS A 57 4.21 -14.10 2.43
C HIS A 57 3.02 -14.13 3.40
N PHE A 58 2.22 -13.05 3.44
CA PHE A 58 1.06 -12.96 4.31
C PHE A 58 -0.15 -13.77 3.84
N LEU A 59 -0.38 -13.88 2.52
CA LEU A 59 -1.43 -14.73 1.97
C LEU A 59 -1.18 -16.21 2.29
N GLU A 60 0.04 -16.70 2.09
CA GLU A 60 0.35 -18.12 2.18
C GLU A 60 0.56 -18.61 3.62
N ASN A 61 1.18 -17.79 4.47
CA ASN A 61 1.68 -18.27 5.77
C ASN A 61 0.88 -17.77 6.97
N ASN A 62 0.13 -16.68 6.81
CA ASN A 62 -0.42 -15.97 7.97
C ASN A 62 -1.93 -15.77 7.94
N ARG A 63 -2.61 -15.75 6.79
CA ARG A 63 -4.02 -15.34 6.76
C ARG A 63 -4.89 -16.22 5.85
N GLN A 64 -5.38 -17.34 6.37
CA GLN A 64 -6.36 -18.17 5.66
C GLN A 64 -7.64 -17.36 5.42
N GLY A 65 -8.09 -17.29 4.16
CA GLY A 65 -9.24 -16.47 3.74
C GLY A 65 -8.92 -15.00 3.46
N ALA A 66 -7.64 -14.60 3.47
CA ALA A 66 -7.24 -13.28 3.01
C ALA A 66 -7.20 -13.19 1.48
N TYR A 67 -7.31 -11.97 0.98
CA TYR A 67 -7.17 -11.60 -0.41
C TYR A 67 -6.25 -10.39 -0.55
N VAL A 68 -5.81 -10.12 -1.78
CA VAL A 68 -4.99 -8.96 -2.12
C VAL A 68 -5.79 -8.04 -3.03
N VAL A 69 -5.83 -6.77 -2.69
CA VAL A 69 -6.19 -5.70 -3.61
C VAL A 69 -4.91 -5.21 -4.28
N GLU A 70 -4.81 -5.40 -5.58
CA GLU A 70 -3.71 -4.93 -6.42
C GLU A 70 -4.18 -3.73 -7.24
N PHE A 71 -3.38 -2.68 -7.31
CA PHE A 71 -3.68 -1.46 -8.06
C PHE A 71 -2.37 -0.80 -8.50
N ASP A 72 -2.43 -0.01 -9.56
CA ASP A 72 -1.30 0.72 -10.10
C ASP A 72 -1.32 2.18 -9.62
N VAL A 73 -0.14 2.72 -9.32
CA VAL A 73 0.07 4.15 -9.09
C VAL A 73 1.05 4.71 -10.12
N PRO A 74 0.98 6.01 -10.45
CA PRO A 74 1.96 6.64 -11.32
C PRO A 74 3.39 6.52 -10.77
N LYS A 75 4.37 6.35 -11.65
CA LYS A 75 5.78 6.23 -11.30
C LYS A 75 6.31 7.43 -10.51
N TRP A 76 5.85 8.64 -10.85
CA TRP A 76 6.23 9.85 -10.10
C TRP A 76 5.76 9.78 -8.64
N PHE A 77 4.60 9.17 -8.38
CA PHE A 77 4.07 9.02 -7.03
C PHE A 77 4.89 7.99 -6.26
N ASP A 78 5.25 6.87 -6.90
CA ASP A 78 6.13 5.87 -6.30
C ASP A 78 7.53 6.43 -5.99
N ASP A 79 8.11 7.25 -6.87
CA ASP A 79 9.38 7.92 -6.61
C ASP A 79 9.26 8.89 -5.42
N PHE A 80 8.17 9.68 -5.37
CA PHE A 80 7.88 10.58 -4.26
C PHE A 80 7.70 9.83 -2.93
N VAL A 81 7.02 8.67 -2.93
CA VAL A 81 6.93 7.79 -1.77
C VAL A 81 8.31 7.34 -1.32
N LYS A 82 9.15 6.86 -2.25
CA LYS A 82 10.50 6.34 -1.93
C LYS A 82 11.41 7.42 -1.36
N GLU A 83 11.35 8.64 -1.87
CA GLU A 83 12.12 9.79 -1.39
C GLU A 83 11.73 10.21 0.03
N ASN A 84 10.45 10.10 0.39
CA ASN A 84 9.92 10.53 1.69
C ASN A 84 9.83 9.41 2.73
N THR A 85 10.05 8.15 2.34
CA THR A 85 9.95 7.02 3.26
C THR A 85 11.10 7.02 4.25
N VAL A 86 10.77 6.96 5.53
CA VAL A 86 11.74 6.86 6.62
C VAL A 86 11.75 5.47 7.28
N PRO A 87 12.86 5.05 7.91
CA PRO A 87 12.89 3.81 8.67
C PRO A 87 11.93 3.82 9.86
N GLN A 88 11.39 2.64 10.21
CA GLN A 88 10.61 2.48 11.45
C GLN A 88 11.46 2.75 12.71
N ALA A 89 12.73 2.37 12.69
CA ALA A 89 13.65 2.67 13.78
C ALA A 89 13.83 4.18 13.93
N GLY A 90 13.53 4.71 15.12
CA GLY A 90 13.65 6.15 15.39
C GLY A 90 12.58 7.02 14.72
N TYR A 91 11.51 6.44 14.14
CA TYR A 91 10.49 7.17 13.36
C TYR A 91 9.96 8.45 14.02
N LYS A 92 9.67 8.41 15.33
CA LYS A 92 9.15 9.56 16.09
C LYS A 92 10.15 10.71 16.26
N ASN A 93 11.44 10.40 16.24
CA ASN A 93 12.52 11.36 16.46
C ASN A 93 13.29 11.66 15.17
N ASN A 94 12.84 11.15 14.03
CA ASN A 94 13.53 11.32 12.76
C ASN A 94 13.34 12.78 12.28
N PRO A 95 14.43 13.53 12.00
CA PRO A 95 14.34 14.90 11.51
C PRO A 95 13.55 15.03 10.19
N LEU A 96 13.49 13.97 9.38
CA LEU A 96 12.72 13.91 8.14
C LEU A 96 11.21 13.66 8.36
N ASN A 97 10.79 13.46 9.61
CA ASN A 97 9.40 13.18 10.00
C ASN A 97 8.89 14.10 11.11
N GLN A 98 9.35 15.35 11.16
CA GLN A 98 8.93 16.31 12.19
C GLN A 98 7.41 16.58 12.20
N GLY A 99 6.75 16.43 11.05
CA GLY A 99 5.30 16.54 10.92
C GLY A 99 4.51 15.27 11.25
N GLY A 100 5.18 14.13 11.46
CA GLY A 100 4.53 12.84 11.74
C GLY A 100 3.84 12.18 10.54
N THR A 101 3.99 12.73 9.34
CA THR A 101 3.30 12.31 8.12
C THR A 101 4.18 11.60 7.10
N ALA A 102 5.46 11.33 7.40
CA ALA A 102 6.33 10.62 6.47
C ALA A 102 5.90 9.15 6.32
N PRO A 103 5.91 8.54 5.12
CA PRO A 103 5.71 7.11 5.00
C PRO A 103 6.77 6.34 5.79
N LYS A 104 6.38 5.22 6.38
CA LYS A 104 7.26 4.43 7.25
C LYS A 104 7.53 3.07 6.65
N LEU A 105 8.80 2.72 6.47
CA LEU A 105 9.19 1.37 6.09
C LEU A 105 8.87 0.39 7.24
N THR A 106 7.98 -0.56 7.01
CA THR A 106 7.54 -1.56 8.00
C THR A 106 7.92 -2.98 7.60
N ASP A 107 7.75 -3.90 8.54
CA ASP A 107 7.98 -5.35 8.37
C ASP A 107 9.36 -5.73 7.79
N PRO A 108 10.48 -5.09 8.23
CA PRO A 108 11.79 -5.26 7.62
C PRO A 108 12.38 -6.68 7.75
N THR A 109 11.77 -7.53 8.59
CA THR A 109 12.17 -8.93 8.79
C THR A 109 11.36 -9.92 7.95
N THR A 110 10.44 -9.43 7.12
CA THR A 110 9.65 -10.25 6.19
C THR A 110 10.17 -10.09 4.76
N PRO A 111 9.96 -11.06 3.86
CA PRO A 111 10.32 -10.90 2.46
C PRO A 111 9.61 -9.71 1.82
N GLY A 112 10.30 -9.00 0.94
CA GLY A 112 9.73 -7.88 0.21
C GLY A 112 9.79 -6.54 0.96
N LYS A 113 8.97 -5.58 0.54
CA LYS A 113 8.95 -4.20 1.05
C LYS A 113 7.52 -3.76 1.35
N SER A 114 7.30 -3.38 2.60
CA SER A 114 6.04 -2.88 3.14
C SER A 114 6.21 -1.45 3.63
N ILE A 115 5.27 -0.57 3.27
CA ILE A 115 5.24 0.81 3.76
C ILE A 115 3.91 1.04 4.45
N GLU A 116 3.98 1.68 5.61
CA GLU A 116 2.84 2.24 6.32
C GLU A 116 2.68 3.72 5.95
N PHE A 117 1.51 4.04 5.39
CA PHE A 117 1.15 5.35 4.86
C PHE A 117 0.23 6.10 5.84
N PRO A 118 0.70 7.15 6.52
CA PRO A 118 -0.16 8.06 7.29
C PRO A 118 -0.91 9.03 6.35
N GLN A 119 -1.81 9.84 6.89
CA GLN A 119 -2.35 10.98 6.14
C GLN A 119 -1.22 11.95 5.73
N PRO A 120 -1.29 12.59 4.55
CA PRO A 120 -2.35 12.52 3.53
C PRO A 120 -2.13 11.44 2.44
N TRP A 121 -1.19 10.51 2.65
CA TRP A 121 -0.76 9.59 1.59
C TRP A 121 -1.85 8.59 1.19
N ALA A 122 -2.66 8.15 2.15
CA ALA A 122 -3.77 7.26 1.88
C ALA A 122 -4.80 7.91 0.93
N GLU A 123 -5.06 9.21 1.11
CA GLU A 123 -5.91 10.00 0.23
C GLU A 123 -5.32 10.14 -1.18
N TRP A 124 -4.01 10.37 -1.29
CA TRP A 124 -3.37 10.42 -2.61
C TRP A 124 -3.35 9.06 -3.31
N ILE A 125 -3.20 7.97 -2.58
CA ILE A 125 -3.36 6.62 -3.13
C ILE A 125 -4.79 6.45 -3.68
N GLU A 126 -5.81 6.88 -2.95
CA GLU A 126 -7.21 6.86 -3.43
C GLU A 126 -7.42 7.68 -4.71
N GLU A 127 -6.71 8.81 -4.84
CA GLU A 127 -6.78 9.71 -5.99
C GLU A 127 -6.10 9.12 -7.23
N TYR A 128 -4.90 8.54 -7.06
CA TYR A 128 -4.03 8.13 -8.17
C TYR A 128 -4.11 6.64 -8.53
N ALA A 129 -4.74 5.80 -7.71
CA ALA A 129 -4.84 4.38 -7.98
C ALA A 129 -5.68 4.09 -9.24
N THR A 130 -5.15 3.20 -10.07
CA THR A 130 -5.76 2.74 -11.33
C THR A 130 -5.60 1.22 -11.47
N ASN A 131 -6.22 0.62 -12.50
CA ASN A 131 -6.07 -0.81 -12.84
C ASN A 131 -6.33 -1.78 -11.66
N THR A 132 -7.27 -1.45 -10.79
CA THR A 132 -7.56 -2.22 -9.58
C THR A 132 -8.08 -3.61 -9.90
N LYS A 133 -7.60 -4.61 -9.17
CA LYS A 133 -8.09 -5.99 -9.20
C LYS A 133 -7.93 -6.68 -7.85
N VAL A 134 -8.75 -7.70 -7.63
CA VAL A 134 -8.65 -8.57 -6.44
C VAL A 134 -7.98 -9.88 -6.83
N ILE A 135 -6.98 -10.29 -6.05
CA ILE A 135 -6.20 -11.51 -6.25
C ILE A 135 -6.30 -12.37 -4.99
N GLY A 136 -6.61 -13.66 -5.15
CA GLY A 136 -6.87 -14.55 -4.00
C GLY A 136 -8.21 -14.26 -3.32
N GLY A 137 -8.63 -15.15 -2.41
CA GLY A 137 -9.92 -15.06 -1.73
C GLY A 137 -11.11 -15.40 -2.64
N LYS A 138 -11.45 -16.70 -2.68
CA LYS A 138 -12.83 -17.17 -2.79
C LYS A 138 -13.14 -18.00 -1.57
#